data_AF-A0A1E3WH77-F1
#
_entry.id   AF-A0A1E3WH77-F1
#
_cell.length_a   1.000
_cell.length_b   1.000
_cell.length_c   1.000
_cell.angle_alpha   90.00
_cell.angle_beta   90.00
_cell.angle_gamma   90.00
#
_symmetry.space_group_name_H-M   'P 1'
#
loop_
_entity.id
_entity.type
_entity.pdbx_description
1 polymer ?
#
loop_
_entity_poly.entity_id
_entity_poly.type
_entity_poly.pdbx_seq_one_letter_code
_entity_poly.pdbx_strand_id
1 'polypeptide(L)'
;MSLISAALGIANALGVTDTVSNWFGGNNGNEIADKVLKVTQAVTGTTSLSSTIEAIQDPVMAAKVEEALMQHELEFNKLAFGDKKDARDLQEKSLESGDKFANRFLYYFSFYWAIVASGYLFAITFISIPDQAVRFADTILGFLLGTIIAGIISFFYGASFKEPKAKPNPKPI
;
A
#
# COMPACT_ATOMS: atom_id res chain seq x y z
N MET A 1 21.25 8.16 -6.69
CA MET A 1 20.30 8.39 -5.57
C MET A 1 18.90 8.34 -6.16
N SER A 2 17.98 7.53 -5.65
CA SER A 2 16.63 7.46 -6.23
C SER A 2 15.82 8.72 -5.83
N LEU A 3 14.87 9.12 -6.68
CA LEU A 3 13.97 10.26 -6.41
C LEU A 3 13.20 10.06 -5.08
N ILE A 4 12.79 8.81 -4.82
CA ILE A 4 12.13 8.43 -3.57
C ILE A 4 13.03 8.67 -2.35
N SER A 5 14.32 8.34 -2.42
CA SER A 5 15.26 8.62 -1.32
C SER A 5 15.45 10.12 -1.08
N ALA A 6 15.44 10.94 -2.13
CA ALA A 6 15.52 12.38 -2.00
C ALA A 6 14.26 12.97 -1.33
N ALA A 7 13.09 12.53 -1.77
CA ALA A 7 11.81 12.97 -1.21
C ALA A 7 11.61 12.48 0.24
N LEU A 8 12.08 11.27 0.58
CA LEU A 8 12.12 10.78 1.96
C LEU A 8 13.09 11.58 2.83
N GLY A 9 14.21 12.04 2.29
CA GLY A 9 15.13 12.94 2.99
C GLY A 9 14.48 14.27 3.39
N ILE A 10 13.68 14.84 2.49
CA ILE A 10 12.86 16.03 2.77
C ILE A 10 11.79 15.73 3.81
N ALA A 11 11.06 14.62 3.67
CA ALA A 11 10.02 14.22 4.61
C ALA A 11 10.56 13.98 6.03
N ASN A 12 11.77 13.42 6.14
CA ASN A 12 12.45 13.23 7.41
C ASN A 12 12.87 14.55 8.05
N ALA A 13 13.35 15.52 7.25
CA ALA A 13 13.66 16.87 7.74
C ALA A 13 12.42 17.62 8.26
N LEU A 14 11.26 17.36 7.66
CA LEU A 14 9.96 17.93 8.06
C LEU A 14 9.25 17.14 9.18
N GLY A 15 9.72 15.95 9.54
CA GLY A 15 9.04 15.07 10.50
C GLY A 15 7.71 14.46 10.00
N VAL A 16 7.46 14.45 8.68
CA VAL A 16 6.22 13.95 8.05
C VAL A 16 6.44 12.65 7.26
N THR A 17 7.49 11.90 7.59
CA THR A 17 7.90 10.67 6.91
C THR A 17 6.76 9.68 6.72
N ASP A 18 5.88 9.50 7.70
CA ASP A 18 4.78 8.54 7.61
C ASP A 18 3.75 8.92 6.54
N THR A 19 3.36 10.19 6.45
CA THR A 19 2.39 10.68 5.45
C THR A 19 2.97 10.59 4.05
N VAL A 20 4.21 11.05 3.89
CA VAL A 20 4.86 11.15 2.57
C VAL A 20 5.31 9.78 2.05
N SER A 21 5.76 8.87 2.94
CA SER A 21 6.10 7.49 2.60
C SER A 21 4.90 6.71 2.06
N ASN A 22 3.70 6.94 2.60
CA ASN A 22 2.47 6.31 2.11
C ASN A 22 2.16 6.66 0.64
N TRP A 23 2.57 7.83 0.16
CA TRP A 23 2.36 8.20 -1.23
C TRP A 23 3.29 7.46 -2.21
N PHE A 24 4.44 6.96 -1.74
CA PHE A 24 5.44 6.32 -2.62
C PHE A 24 5.23 4.82 -2.82
N GLY A 25 4.26 4.20 -2.15
CA GLY A 25 4.06 2.74 -2.10
C GLY A 25 3.46 2.06 -3.35
N GLY A 26 3.55 2.65 -4.54
CA GLY A 26 2.96 2.13 -5.78
C GLY A 26 3.81 2.42 -7.03
N ASN A 27 3.33 2.05 -8.23
CA ASN A 27 4.11 2.24 -9.47
C ASN A 27 4.38 3.73 -9.78
N ASN A 28 3.53 4.62 -9.27
CA ASN A 28 3.66 6.08 -9.42
C ASN A 28 4.57 6.72 -8.36
N GLY A 29 5.23 5.93 -7.50
CA GLY A 29 6.04 6.45 -6.39
C GLY A 29 7.20 7.35 -6.83
N ASN A 30 7.80 7.07 -7.99
CA ASN A 30 8.83 7.94 -8.57
C ASN A 30 8.26 9.28 -9.07
N GLU A 31 7.07 9.29 -9.65
CA GLU A 31 6.43 10.51 -10.14
C GLU A 31 6.01 11.42 -8.99
N ILE A 32 5.46 10.82 -7.92
CA ILE A 32 5.08 11.56 -6.72
C ILE A 32 6.33 12.11 -6.03
N ALA A 33 7.42 11.33 -5.94
CA ALA A 33 8.68 11.79 -5.36
C ALA A 33 9.27 12.98 -6.14
N ASP A 34 9.17 12.97 -7.47
CA ASP A 34 9.57 14.10 -8.31
C ASP A 34 8.71 15.35 -8.05
N LYS A 35 7.38 15.20 -7.90
CA LYS A 35 6.48 16.31 -7.56
C LYS A 35 6.75 16.88 -6.16
N VAL A 36 6.96 16.03 -5.16
CA VAL A 36 7.33 16.46 -3.79
C VAL A 36 8.64 17.25 -3.82
N LEU A 37 9.63 16.79 -4.58
CA LEU A 37 10.90 17.50 -4.74
C LEU A 37 10.68 18.87 -5.40
N LYS A 38 9.91 18.94 -6.49
CA LYS A 38 9.63 20.18 -7.21
C LYS A 38 8.85 21.20 -6.38
N VAL A 39 7.82 20.78 -5.65
CA VAL A 39 7.05 21.66 -4.76
C VAL A 39 7.96 22.22 -3.66
N THR A 40 8.77 21.36 -3.05
CA THR A 40 9.70 21.77 -2.00
C THR A 40 10.76 22.75 -2.54
N GLN A 41 11.31 22.49 -3.72
CA GLN A 41 12.27 23.36 -4.39
C GLN A 41 11.66 24.70 -4.80
N ALA A 42 10.40 24.70 -5.27
CA ALA A 42 9.68 25.92 -5.63
C ALA A 42 9.42 26.83 -4.41
N VAL A 43 9.07 26.24 -3.26
CA VAL A 43 8.84 27.00 -2.02
C VAL A 43 10.13 27.50 -1.40
N THR A 44 11.19 26.69 -1.41
CA THR A 44 12.50 27.05 -0.84
C THR A 44 13.37 27.91 -1.77
N GLY A 45 13.04 28.00 -3.07
CA GLY A 45 13.86 28.66 -4.08
C GLY A 45 15.19 27.95 -4.36
N THR A 46 15.32 26.68 -3.96
CA THR A 46 16.57 25.93 -4.06
C THR A 46 16.53 24.91 -5.20
N THR A 47 17.68 24.62 -5.81
CA THR A 47 17.81 23.63 -6.90
C THR A 47 18.53 22.36 -6.48
N SER A 48 19.18 22.35 -5.32
CA SER A 48 19.94 21.20 -4.81
C SER A 48 19.35 20.63 -3.52
N LEU A 49 19.29 19.31 -3.41
CA LEU A 49 18.69 18.60 -2.27
C LEU A 49 19.32 19.01 -0.93
N SER A 50 20.64 19.18 -0.89
CA SER A 50 21.36 19.60 0.32
C SER A 50 20.92 21.00 0.78
N SER A 51 20.86 21.97 -0.14
CA SER A 51 20.36 23.32 0.17
C SER A 51 18.87 23.33 0.54
N THR A 52 18.08 22.42 -0.02
CA THR A 52 16.66 22.27 0.33
C THR A 52 16.50 21.80 1.77
N ILE A 53 17.27 20.80 2.20
CA ILE A 53 17.23 20.27 3.57
C ILE A 53 17.69 21.34 4.57
N GLU A 54 18.73 22.11 4.25
CA GLU A 54 19.18 23.23 5.08
C GLU A 54 18.12 24.32 5.20
N ALA A 55 17.47 24.70 4.10
CA ALA A 55 16.39 25.70 4.11
C ALA A 55 15.17 25.27 4.95
N ILE A 56 14.95 23.96 5.08
CA ILE A 56 13.84 23.38 5.85
C ILE A 56 14.19 23.22 7.35
N GLN A 57 15.44 23.41 7.75
CA GLN A 57 15.78 23.45 9.18
C GLN A 57 15.18 24.68 9.88
N ASP A 58 14.89 25.75 9.13
CA ASP A 58 14.14 26.89 9.67
C ASP A 58 12.66 26.51 9.84
N PRO A 59 12.12 26.56 11.08
CA PRO A 59 10.73 26.19 11.35
C PRO A 59 9.70 26.98 10.55
N VAL A 60 10.00 28.23 10.14
CA VAL A 60 9.09 29.04 9.33
C VAL A 60 9.02 28.52 7.90
N MET A 61 10.16 28.13 7.33
CA MET A 61 10.21 27.55 6.00
C MET A 61 9.68 26.12 5.96
N ALA A 62 9.95 25.33 7.01
CA ALA A 62 9.37 24.01 7.18
C ALA A 62 7.84 24.06 7.14
N ALA A 63 7.22 25.00 7.87
CA ALA A 63 5.78 25.17 7.89
C ALA A 63 5.19 25.54 6.52
N LYS A 64 5.86 26.42 5.76
CA LYS A 64 5.43 26.78 4.40
C LYS A 64 5.52 25.62 3.42
N VAL A 65 6.58 24.82 3.52
CA VAL A 65 6.74 23.61 2.71
C VAL A 65 5.69 22.57 3.08
N GLU A 66 5.43 22.35 4.37
CA GLU A 66 4.37 21.45 4.83
C GLU A 66 3.00 21.91 4.30
N GLU A 67 2.68 23.20 4.40
CA GLU A 67 1.43 23.76 3.88
C GLU A 67 1.29 23.54 2.38
N ALA A 68 2.35 23.80 1.59
CA ALA A 68 2.33 23.57 0.16
C ALA A 68 2.15 22.07 -0.19
N LEU A 69 2.80 21.17 0.55
CA LEU A 69 2.61 19.73 0.37
C LEU A 69 1.19 19.29 0.73
N MET A 70 0.58 19.88 1.76
CA MET A 70 -0.82 19.62 2.14
C MET A 70 -1.82 20.13 1.11
N GLN A 71 -1.54 21.28 0.46
CA GLN A 71 -2.39 21.77 -0.64
C GLN A 71 -2.43 20.79 -1.82
N HIS A 72 -1.35 20.03 -2.03
CA HIS A 72 -1.25 19.00 -3.07
C HIS A 72 -1.56 17.57 -2.57
N GLU A 73 -1.94 17.39 -1.29
CA GLU A 73 -2.17 16.07 -0.69
C GLU A 73 -3.24 15.27 -1.45
N LEU A 74 -4.33 15.91 -1.88
CA LEU A 74 -5.38 15.25 -2.65
C LEU A 74 -4.87 14.73 -3.99
N GLU A 75 -3.99 15.48 -4.66
CA GLU A 75 -3.40 15.09 -5.94
C GLU A 75 -2.43 13.93 -5.76
N PHE A 76 -1.57 13.98 -4.73
CA PHE A 76 -0.65 12.89 -4.41
C PHE A 76 -1.39 11.62 -4.02
N ASN A 77 -2.46 11.73 -3.23
CA ASN A 77 -3.31 10.59 -2.90
C ASN A 77 -3.98 10.01 -4.16
N LYS A 78 -4.49 10.84 -5.07
CA LYS A 78 -5.07 10.35 -6.35
C LYS A 78 -4.04 9.61 -7.21
N LEU A 79 -2.81 10.10 -7.30
CA LEU A 79 -1.73 9.41 -8.02
C LEU A 79 -1.29 8.12 -7.31
N ALA A 80 -1.17 8.15 -5.98
CA ALA A 80 -0.74 7.01 -5.19
C ALA A 80 -1.75 5.85 -5.23
N PHE A 81 -3.04 6.18 -5.33
CA PHE A 81 -4.13 5.21 -5.34
C PHE A 81 -4.77 5.00 -6.73
N GLY A 82 -4.28 5.67 -7.77
CA GLY A 82 -4.75 5.52 -9.15
C GLY A 82 -4.75 4.07 -9.61
N ASP A 83 -3.64 3.35 -9.41
CA ASP A 83 -3.52 1.94 -9.79
C ASP A 83 -4.52 1.03 -9.06
N LYS A 84 -4.86 1.35 -7.80
CA LYS A 84 -5.89 0.60 -7.05
C LYS A 84 -7.29 0.88 -7.59
N LYS A 85 -7.51 2.09 -8.11
CA LYS A 85 -8.73 2.43 -8.83
C LYS A 85 -8.77 1.70 -10.17
N ASP A 86 -7.70 1.67 -10.95
CA ASP A 86 -7.65 0.96 -12.23
C ASP A 86 -7.93 -0.54 -12.09
N ALA A 87 -7.41 -1.18 -11.03
CA ALA A 87 -7.72 -2.58 -10.73
C ALA A 87 -9.21 -2.81 -10.40
N ARG A 88 -9.87 -1.85 -9.73
CA ARG A 88 -11.30 -1.87 -9.43
C ARG A 88 -12.15 -1.52 -10.66
N ASP A 89 -11.73 -0.54 -11.46
CA ASP A 89 -12.38 -0.15 -12.72
C ASP A 89 -12.30 -1.29 -13.75
N LEU A 90 -11.22 -2.09 -13.74
CA LEU A 90 -11.11 -3.29 -14.57
C LEU A 90 -12.06 -4.40 -14.09
N GLN A 91 -12.30 -4.50 -12.78
CA GLN A 91 -13.31 -5.39 -12.22
C GLN A 91 -14.74 -4.91 -12.52
N GLU A 92 -15.00 -3.60 -12.46
CA GLU A 92 -16.28 -2.98 -12.79
C GLU A 92 -16.60 -3.13 -14.28
N LYS A 93 -15.66 -2.79 -15.17
CA LYS A 93 -15.81 -3.00 -16.63
C LYS A 93 -15.97 -4.47 -16.99
N SER A 94 -15.30 -5.37 -16.26
CA SER A 94 -15.52 -6.81 -16.40
C SER A 94 -16.95 -7.16 -16.01
N LEU A 95 -17.44 -6.69 -14.85
CA LEU A 95 -18.82 -6.89 -14.36
C LEU A 95 -19.90 -6.31 -15.30
N GLU A 96 -19.63 -5.17 -15.94
CA GLU A 96 -20.50 -4.56 -16.95
C GLU A 96 -20.47 -5.29 -18.29
N SER A 97 -19.38 -6.01 -18.58
CA SER A 97 -19.34 -6.87 -19.75
C SER A 97 -20.41 -7.97 -19.57
N GLY A 98 -21.20 -8.20 -20.61
CA GLY A 98 -22.26 -9.23 -20.59
C GLY A 98 -21.74 -10.67 -20.44
N ASP A 99 -20.43 -10.86 -20.28
CA ASP A 99 -19.80 -12.14 -20.07
C ASP A 99 -19.95 -12.62 -18.61
N LYS A 100 -20.95 -13.47 -18.42
CA LYS A 100 -21.25 -14.10 -17.12
C LYS A 100 -20.08 -14.92 -16.58
N PHE A 101 -19.15 -15.40 -17.42
CA PHE A 101 -18.00 -16.17 -16.98
C PHE A 101 -16.96 -15.28 -16.29
N ALA A 102 -16.58 -14.17 -16.91
CA ALA A 102 -15.65 -13.20 -16.33
C ALA A 102 -16.15 -12.67 -14.98
N ASN A 103 -17.46 -12.41 -14.89
CA ASN A 103 -18.12 -11.88 -13.69
C ASN A 103 -18.14 -12.89 -12.53
N ARG A 104 -18.12 -14.18 -12.86
CA ARG A 104 -18.21 -15.27 -11.89
C ARG A 104 -16.87 -15.95 -11.64
N PHE A 105 -15.85 -15.65 -12.44
CA PHE A 105 -14.53 -16.27 -12.35
C PHE A 105 -13.95 -16.18 -10.94
N LEU A 106 -14.02 -15.02 -10.30
CA LEU A 106 -13.52 -14.87 -8.94
C LEU A 106 -14.27 -15.73 -7.92
N TYR A 107 -15.60 -15.84 -8.03
CA TYR A 107 -16.38 -16.73 -7.17
C TYR A 107 -16.00 -18.20 -7.39
N TYR A 108 -15.79 -18.61 -8.65
CA TYR A 108 -15.32 -19.98 -8.96
C TYR A 108 -13.90 -20.23 -8.46
N PHE A 109 -13.00 -19.25 -8.59
CA PHE A 109 -11.63 -19.34 -8.11
C PHE A 109 -11.58 -19.45 -6.59
N SER A 110 -12.35 -18.62 -5.88
CA SER A 110 -12.43 -18.68 -4.42
C SER A 110 -13.09 -19.96 -3.93
N PHE A 111 -14.13 -20.44 -4.61
CA PHE A 111 -14.77 -21.71 -4.29
C PHE A 111 -13.84 -22.91 -4.51
N TYR A 112 -13.07 -22.90 -5.61
CA TYR A 112 -12.04 -23.91 -5.88
C TYR A 112 -11.02 -23.98 -4.75
N TRP A 113 -10.47 -22.84 -4.33
CA TRP A 113 -9.50 -22.81 -3.22
C TRP A 113 -10.11 -23.17 -1.87
N ALA A 114 -11.38 -22.83 -1.63
CA ALA A 114 -12.09 -23.28 -0.44
C ALA A 114 -12.22 -24.81 -0.40
N ILE A 115 -12.58 -25.44 -1.53
CA ILE A 115 -12.64 -26.90 -1.63
C ILE A 115 -11.26 -27.52 -1.44
N VAL A 116 -10.22 -26.99 -2.08
CA VAL A 116 -8.84 -27.50 -1.93
C VAL A 116 -8.38 -27.41 -0.47
N ALA A 117 -8.63 -26.29 0.21
CA ALA A 117 -8.27 -26.11 1.61
C ALA A 117 -9.06 -27.06 2.52
N SER A 118 -10.39 -27.18 2.34
CA SER A 118 -11.21 -28.10 3.11
C SER A 118 -10.84 -29.57 2.86
N GLY A 119 -10.56 -29.94 1.61
CA GLY A 119 -10.11 -31.29 1.24
C GLY A 119 -8.74 -31.62 1.82
N TYR A 120 -7.83 -30.65 1.85
CA TYR A 120 -6.54 -30.80 2.50
C TYR A 120 -6.67 -31.00 4.01
N LEU A 121 -7.49 -30.17 4.67
CA LEU A 121 -7.76 -30.26 6.10
C LEU A 121 -8.41 -31.61 6.46
N PHE A 122 -9.36 -32.07 5.64
CA PHE A 122 -9.97 -33.40 5.78
C PHE A 122 -8.91 -34.51 5.64
N ALA A 123 -8.06 -34.45 4.62
CA ALA A 123 -7.02 -35.45 4.38
C ALA A 123 -6.05 -35.56 5.57
N ILE A 124 -5.53 -34.43 6.08
CA ILE A 124 -4.58 -34.48 7.20
C ILE A 124 -5.23 -34.88 8.54
N THR A 125 -6.55 -34.73 8.67
CA THR A 125 -7.29 -35.06 9.90
C THR A 125 -7.69 -36.54 9.94
N PHE A 126 -8.08 -37.11 8.80
CA PHE A 126 -8.67 -38.45 8.75
C PHE A 126 -7.79 -39.51 8.08
N ILE A 127 -6.75 -39.11 7.33
CA ILE A 127 -5.82 -40.04 6.68
C ILE A 127 -4.54 -40.12 7.50
N SER A 128 -4.03 -41.33 7.69
CA SER A 128 -2.73 -41.53 8.35
C SER A 128 -1.61 -40.98 7.47
N ILE A 129 -0.90 -39.98 7.98
CA ILE A 129 0.24 -39.36 7.32
C ILE A 129 1.51 -40.07 7.78
N PRO A 130 2.43 -40.44 6.88
CA PRO A 130 3.75 -40.95 7.26
C PRO A 130 4.50 -39.94 8.14
N ASP A 131 5.21 -40.40 9.18
CA ASP A 131 5.92 -39.53 10.13
C ASP A 131 6.89 -38.54 9.46
N GLN A 132 7.52 -38.96 8.36
CA GLN A 132 8.42 -38.13 7.56
C GLN A 132 7.71 -36.97 6.86
N ALA A 133 6.40 -37.11 6.61
CA ALA A 133 5.58 -36.18 5.86
C ALA A 133 4.82 -35.16 6.75
N VAL A 134 4.76 -35.39 8.07
CA VAL A 134 3.98 -34.54 9.01
C VAL A 134 4.41 -33.07 8.95
N ARG A 135 5.72 -32.78 8.90
CA ARG A 135 6.21 -31.39 8.80
C ARG A 135 5.81 -30.70 7.50
N PHE A 136 5.75 -31.45 6.40
CA PHE A 136 5.26 -30.91 5.13
C PHE A 136 3.77 -30.62 5.23
N ALA A 137 3.03 -31.48 5.93
CA ALA A 137 1.60 -31.29 6.16
C ALA A 137 1.28 -29.99 6.91
N ASP A 138 1.97 -29.75 8.02
CA ASP A 138 1.81 -28.54 8.84
C ASP A 138 2.19 -27.26 8.07
N THR A 139 3.26 -27.32 7.28
CA THR A 139 3.73 -26.17 6.49
C THR A 139 2.71 -25.78 5.42
N ILE A 140 2.16 -26.78 4.70
CA ILE A 140 1.15 -26.54 3.67
C ILE A 140 -0.16 -26.07 4.31
N LEU A 141 -0.56 -26.62 5.45
CA LEU A 141 -1.74 -26.16 6.19
C LEU A 141 -1.60 -24.68 6.58
N GLY A 142 -0.44 -24.30 7.14
CA GLY A 142 -0.14 -22.92 7.51
C GLY A 142 -0.17 -21.97 6.31
N PHE A 143 0.41 -22.37 5.17
CA PHE A 143 0.36 -21.60 3.93
C PHE A 143 -1.06 -21.43 3.38
N LEU A 144 -1.86 -22.52 3.32
CA LEU A 144 -3.23 -22.48 2.83
C LEU A 144 -4.09 -21.52 3.67
N LEU A 145 -4.01 -21.62 5.01
CA LEU A 145 -4.78 -20.76 5.91
C LEU A 145 -4.26 -19.31 5.91
N GLY A 146 -2.94 -19.14 6.05
CA GLY A 146 -2.33 -17.82 6.28
C GLY A 146 -2.17 -16.97 5.03
N THR A 147 -2.07 -17.58 3.85
CA THR A 147 -1.87 -16.83 2.59
C THR A 147 -3.11 -16.88 1.73
N ILE A 148 -3.62 -18.08 1.41
CA ILE A 148 -4.69 -18.23 0.42
C ILE A 148 -6.05 -17.87 1.03
N ILE A 149 -6.43 -18.47 2.16
CA ILE A 149 -7.71 -18.16 2.81
C ILE A 149 -7.74 -16.72 3.31
N ALA A 150 -6.67 -16.26 3.97
CA ALA A 150 -6.55 -14.87 4.39
C ALA A 150 -6.63 -13.88 3.20
N GLY A 151 -6.00 -14.22 2.07
CA GLY A 151 -6.07 -13.43 0.84
C GLY A 151 -7.48 -13.36 0.26
N ILE A 152 -8.20 -14.48 0.22
CA ILE A 152 -9.60 -14.54 -0.24
C ILE A 152 -10.51 -13.70 0.67
N ILE A 153 -10.37 -13.82 1.99
CA ILE A 153 -11.16 -13.03 2.96
C ILE A 153 -10.85 -11.54 2.78
N SER A 154 -9.58 -11.18 2.69
CA SER A 154 -9.14 -9.78 2.49
C SER A 154 -9.63 -9.21 1.16
N PHE A 155 -9.78 -10.05 0.13
CA PHE A 155 -10.32 -9.64 -1.15
C PHE A 155 -11.83 -9.32 -1.06
N PHE A 156 -12.64 -10.21 -0.47
CA PHE A 156 -14.10 -10.02 -0.43
C PHE A 156 -14.58 -9.02 0.62
N TYR A 157 -13.96 -9.00 1.80
CA TYR A 157 -14.37 -8.15 2.92
C TYR A 157 -13.55 -6.86 3.00
N GLY A 158 -12.53 -6.73 2.14
CA GLY A 158 -11.52 -5.68 2.23
C GLY A 158 -10.49 -6.01 3.30
N ALA A 159 -9.21 -5.83 2.99
CA ALA A 159 -8.20 -5.75 4.03
C ALA A 159 -8.53 -4.52 4.90
N SER A 160 -8.66 -4.69 6.22
CA SER A 160 -8.77 -3.57 7.14
C SER A 160 -7.59 -2.63 6.89
N PHE A 161 -7.85 -1.50 6.25
CA PHE A 161 -6.87 -0.42 6.16
C PHE A 161 -6.52 -0.06 7.60
N LYS A 162 -5.23 -0.15 7.96
CA LYS A 162 -4.74 0.55 9.15
C LYS A 162 -5.05 2.01 8.89
N GLU A 163 -5.96 2.57 9.68
CA GLU A 163 -6.16 4.02 9.70
C GLU A 163 -4.79 4.69 9.90
N PRO A 164 -4.46 5.75 9.14
CA PRO A 164 -3.29 6.55 9.42
C PRO A 164 -3.37 6.95 10.88
N LYS A 165 -2.34 6.63 11.68
CA LYS A 165 -2.34 7.06 13.08
C LYS A 165 -2.48 8.58 13.10
N ALA A 166 -3.56 9.06 13.72
CA ALA A 166 -3.77 10.49 13.93
C ALA A 166 -2.50 11.09 14.55
N LYS A 167 -2.02 12.21 13.97
CA LYS A 167 -0.82 12.92 14.42
C LYS A 167 -0.89 13.11 15.96
N PRO A 168 0.16 12.79 16.73
CA PRO A 168 0.20 13.16 18.13
C PRO A 168 0.09 14.69 18.22
N ASN A 169 -0.83 15.16 19.05
CA ASN A 169 -1.09 16.57 19.26
C ASN A 169 0.23 17.28 19.63
N PRO A 170 0.60 18.42 18.99
CA PRO A 170 1.78 19.16 19.38
C PRO A 170 1.66 19.54 20.86
N LYS A 171 2.72 19.26 21.63
CA LYS A 171 2.74 19.58 23.06
C LYS A 171 2.55 21.10 23.22
N PRO A 172 1.68 21.55 24.13
CA PRO A 172 1.59 22.96 24.46
C PRO A 172 2.96 23.44 24.96
N ILE A 173 3.42 24.56 24.39
CA ILE A 173 4.61 25.31 24.79
C ILE A 173 4.40 25.86 26.20
#